data_AF-A0A5C1ATI4-F1
#
_entry.id   AF-A0A5C1ATI4-F1
#
_cell.length_a   1.000
_cell.length_b   1.000
_cell.length_c   1.000
_cell.angle_alpha   90.00
_cell.angle_beta   90.00
_cell.angle_gamma   90.00
#
_symmetry.space_group_name_H-M   'P 1'
#
loop_
_entity.id
_entity.type
_entity.pdbx_description
1 polymer ?
#
loop_
_entity_poly.entity_id
_entity_poly.type
_entity_poly.pdbx_seq_one_letter_code
_entity_poly.pdbx_strand_id
1 'polypeptide(L)'
;MRSLSLPGDIAMVFAALQDIASVTGLSFAADIKNHVVPRLIHAGLYELGSTLQLAHEAIGEAISAGAQEMTIQHFARAYRARSGCADSVNPFIVPRWETLDCTLVLRKTQAEAEAASHAVDLRNARKLR
;
A
#
# COMPACT_ATOMS: atom_id res chain seq x y z
N MET A 1 13.69 13.94 -3.38
CA MET A 1 13.42 12.50 -3.22
C MET A 1 13.23 11.89 -4.60
N ARG A 2 13.44 10.58 -4.77
CA ARG A 2 13.24 9.91 -6.06
C ARG A 2 11.76 9.56 -6.23
N SER A 3 11.12 10.19 -7.20
CA SER A 3 9.77 9.83 -7.63
C SER A 3 9.79 8.55 -8.45
N LEU A 4 8.69 7.81 -8.37
CA LEU A 4 8.43 6.54 -9.01
C LEU A 4 7.33 6.68 -10.06
N SER A 5 7.35 5.80 -11.04
CA SER A 5 6.39 5.76 -12.13
C SER A 5 5.83 4.35 -12.29
N LEU A 6 4.54 4.27 -12.64
CA LEU A 6 3.92 3.02 -13.07
C LEU A 6 3.80 3.00 -14.60
N PRO A 7 4.07 1.86 -15.26
CA PRO A 7 4.58 0.60 -14.70
C PRO A 7 6.12 0.56 -14.55
N GLY A 8 6.84 1.64 -14.90
CA GLY A 8 8.29 1.64 -15.11
C GLY A 8 9.14 1.18 -13.91
N ASP A 9 8.75 1.53 -12.68
CA ASP A 9 9.55 1.24 -11.49
C ASP A 9 9.13 -0.06 -10.75
N ILE A 10 8.13 -0.81 -11.25
CA ILE A 10 7.64 -2.05 -10.59
C ILE A 10 8.78 -3.04 -10.37
N ALA A 11 9.61 -3.28 -11.40
CA ALA A 11 10.68 -4.26 -11.32
C ALA A 11 11.75 -3.88 -10.29
N MET A 12 12.09 -2.58 -10.21
CA MET A 12 13.08 -2.07 -9.26
C MET A 12 12.56 -2.13 -7.83
N VAL A 13 11.31 -1.73 -7.58
CA VAL A 13 10.69 -1.80 -6.24
C VAL A 13 10.53 -3.25 -5.79
N PHE A 14 10.19 -4.17 -6.70
CA PHE A 14 10.12 -5.59 -6.36
C PHE A 14 11.50 -6.15 -5.98
N ALA A 15 12.56 -5.81 -6.72
CA ALA A 15 13.92 -6.21 -6.37
C ALA A 15 14.33 -5.68 -4.99
N ALA A 16 14.06 -4.40 -4.71
CA ALA A 16 14.34 -3.81 -3.39
C ALA A 16 13.58 -4.51 -2.26
N LEU A 17 12.32 -4.88 -2.49
CA LEU A 17 11.51 -5.65 -1.55
C LEU A 17 12.12 -7.03 -1.26
N GLN A 18 12.60 -7.73 -2.31
CA GLN A 18 13.29 -9.01 -2.15
C GLN A 18 14.60 -8.86 -1.37
N ASP A 19 15.38 -7.81 -1.66
CA ASP A 19 16.63 -7.53 -0.96
C ASP A 19 16.38 -7.29 0.54
N ILE A 20 15.35 -6.52 0.89
CA ILE A 20 14.98 -6.25 2.29
C ILE A 20 14.54 -7.54 3.00
N ALA A 21 13.75 -8.38 2.34
CA ALA A 21 13.26 -9.62 2.94
C ALA A 21 14.30 -10.75 2.97
N SER A 22 15.40 -10.64 2.23
CA SER A 22 16.41 -11.70 2.08
C SER A 22 17.00 -12.20 3.41
N VAL A 23 17.04 -11.33 4.43
CA VAL A 23 17.58 -11.63 5.76
C VAL A 23 16.52 -12.19 6.73
N THR A 24 15.27 -12.32 6.30
CA THR A 24 14.12 -12.63 7.19
C THR A 24 13.67 -14.08 7.11
N GLY A 25 14.10 -14.83 6.09
CA GLY A 25 13.60 -16.18 5.82
C GLY A 25 12.19 -16.23 5.21
N LEU A 26 11.57 -15.07 4.94
CA LEU A 26 10.26 -15.00 4.30
C LEU A 26 10.34 -15.28 2.80
N SER A 27 9.40 -16.06 2.29
CA SER A 27 9.11 -16.15 0.86
C SER A 27 8.05 -15.11 0.46
N PHE A 28 7.85 -14.93 -0.84
CA PHE A 28 6.78 -14.08 -1.40
C PHE A 28 5.78 -14.93 -2.14
N ALA A 29 4.48 -14.62 -1.96
CA ALA A 29 3.45 -15.15 -2.83
C ALA A 29 3.73 -14.77 -4.30
N ALA A 30 3.34 -15.63 -5.23
CA ALA A 30 3.69 -15.51 -6.65
C ALA A 30 3.21 -14.20 -7.32
N ASP A 31 2.16 -13.59 -6.79
CA ASP A 31 1.47 -12.45 -7.37
C ASP A 31 1.96 -11.09 -6.84
N ILE A 32 2.85 -11.07 -5.84
CA ILE A 32 3.35 -9.84 -5.19
C ILE A 32 3.85 -8.82 -6.21
N LYS A 33 4.68 -9.24 -7.17
CA LYS A 33 5.25 -8.32 -8.18
C LYS A 33 4.19 -7.60 -9.01
N ASN A 34 3.14 -8.31 -9.43
CA ASN A 34 2.18 -7.78 -10.39
C ASN A 34 0.96 -7.14 -9.72
N HIS A 35 0.61 -7.57 -8.51
CA HIS A 35 -0.58 -7.09 -7.80
C HIS A 35 -0.22 -6.18 -6.63
N VAL A 36 0.79 -6.50 -5.84
CA VAL A 36 1.09 -5.74 -4.63
C VAL A 36 2.00 -4.56 -4.90
N VAL A 37 3.05 -4.73 -5.71
CA VAL A 37 4.02 -3.64 -5.96
C VAL A 37 3.38 -2.39 -6.58
N PRO A 38 2.47 -2.47 -7.57
CA PRO A 38 1.78 -1.27 -8.07
C PRO A 38 0.98 -0.54 -6.99
N ARG A 39 0.28 -1.30 -6.14
CA ARG A 39 -0.48 -0.76 -4.99
C ARG A 39 0.44 -0.13 -3.96
N LEU A 40 1.59 -0.75 -3.72
CA LEU A 40 2.62 -0.24 -2.79
C LEU A 40 3.19 1.10 -3.25
N ILE A 41 3.49 1.24 -4.54
CA ILE A 41 3.97 2.52 -5.13
C ILE A 41 2.89 3.61 -4.98
N HIS A 42 1.64 3.26 -5.28
CA HIS A 42 0.51 4.20 -5.16
C HIS A 42 0.25 4.60 -3.69
N ALA A 43 0.25 3.63 -2.77
CA ALA A 43 0.13 3.83 -1.33
C ALA A 43 1.29 4.67 -0.76
N GLY A 44 2.50 4.51 -1.32
CA GLY A 44 3.69 5.32 -1.04
C GLY A 44 3.70 6.69 -1.72
N LEU A 45 2.60 7.12 -2.33
CA LEU A 45 2.45 8.41 -3.02
C LEU A 45 3.47 8.60 -4.14
N TYR A 46 3.87 7.53 -4.81
CA TYR A 46 4.88 7.54 -5.87
C TYR A 46 6.26 8.03 -5.40
N GLU A 47 6.54 8.02 -4.09
CA GLU A 47 7.83 8.40 -3.55
C GLU A 47 8.57 7.16 -3.02
N LEU A 48 9.82 6.97 -3.46
CA LEU A 48 10.58 5.77 -3.11
C LEU A 48 10.71 5.57 -1.59
N GLY A 49 10.99 6.65 -0.85
CA GLY A 49 11.14 6.58 0.60
C GLY A 49 9.87 6.08 1.30
N SER A 50 8.73 6.67 0.98
CA SER A 50 7.43 6.26 1.55
C SER A 50 7.02 4.85 1.14
N THR A 51 7.33 4.46 -0.10
CA THR A 51 7.07 3.12 -0.65
C THR A 51 7.88 2.05 0.10
N LEU A 52 9.19 2.25 0.28
CA LEU A 52 10.04 1.30 1.00
C LEU A 52 9.74 1.28 2.50
N GLN A 53 9.39 2.42 3.10
CA GLN A 53 8.97 2.46 4.50
C GLN A 53 7.75 1.58 4.74
N LEU A 54 6.73 1.68 3.88
CA LEU A 54 5.54 0.83 3.96
C LEU A 54 5.87 -0.66 3.69
N ALA A 55 6.85 -0.94 2.83
CA ALA A 55 7.36 -2.29 2.61
C ALA A 55 7.97 -2.89 3.88
N HIS A 56 8.81 -2.12 4.59
CA HIS A 56 9.40 -2.54 5.87
C HIS A 56 8.33 -2.82 6.93
N GLU A 57 7.30 -1.98 7.02
CA GLU A 57 6.17 -2.18 7.92
C GLU A 57 5.43 -3.49 7.62
N ALA A 58 5.16 -3.77 6.34
CA ALA A 58 4.52 -5.03 5.91
C ALA A 58 5.38 -6.27 6.19
N ILE A 59 6.70 -6.18 6.05
CA ILE A 59 7.63 -7.25 6.44
C ILE A 59 7.57 -7.46 7.96
N GLY A 60 7.55 -6.39 8.75
CA GLY A 60 7.39 -6.45 10.20
C GLY A 60 6.09 -7.13 10.63
N GLU A 61 4.98 -6.85 9.93
CA GLU A 61 3.69 -7.54 10.11
C GLU A 61 3.78 -9.05 9.83
N ALA A 62 4.50 -9.45 8.78
CA ALA A 62 4.69 -10.86 8.45
C ALA A 62 5.54 -11.59 9.50
N ILE A 63 6.65 -10.98 9.92
CA ILE A 63 7.52 -11.54 10.96
C ILE A 63 6.76 -11.67 12.29
N SER A 64 6.03 -10.63 12.69
CA SER A 64 5.28 -10.61 13.95
C SER A 64 4.15 -11.65 13.98
N ALA A 65 3.57 -11.94 12.81
CA ALA A 65 2.58 -13.00 12.65
C ALA A 65 3.19 -14.42 12.59
N GLY A 66 4.51 -14.56 12.62
CA GLY A 66 5.19 -15.85 12.43
C GLY A 66 4.96 -16.44 11.03
N ALA A 67 4.67 -15.60 10.04
CA ALA A 67 4.43 -16.04 8.68
C ALA A 67 5.73 -16.59 8.04
N GLN A 68 5.58 -17.56 7.15
CA GLN A 68 6.68 -18.03 6.28
C GLN A 68 6.60 -17.41 4.88
N GLU A 69 5.42 -16.94 4.48
CA GLU A 69 5.16 -16.35 3.18
C GLU A 69 4.47 -14.99 3.32
N MET A 70 4.99 -14.00 2.61
CA MET A 70 4.39 -12.68 2.49
C MET A 70 3.28 -12.67 1.45
N THR A 71 2.10 -12.29 1.91
CA THR A 71 0.88 -12.06 1.11
C THR A 71 0.43 -10.59 1.17
N ILE A 72 -0.47 -10.20 0.27
CA ILE A 72 -1.10 -8.86 0.23
C ILE A 72 -1.73 -8.44 1.57
N GLN A 73 -2.16 -9.39 2.40
CA GLN A 73 -2.79 -9.11 3.69
C GLN A 73 -1.82 -8.44 4.69
N HIS A 74 -0.52 -8.71 4.59
CA HIS A 74 0.49 -8.05 5.43
C HIS A 74 0.63 -6.57 5.06
N PHE A 75 0.57 -6.25 3.78
CA PHE A 75 0.56 -4.88 3.28
C PHE A 75 -0.72 -4.14 3.67
N ALA A 76 -1.86 -4.82 3.59
CA ALA A 76 -3.14 -4.27 4.04
C ALA A 76 -3.10 -3.89 5.52
N ARG A 77 -2.58 -4.78 6.38
CA ARG A 77 -2.44 -4.51 7.82
C ARG A 77 -1.46 -3.38 8.11
N ALA A 78 -0.29 -3.38 7.48
CA ALA A 78 0.69 -2.30 7.63
C ALA A 78 0.10 -0.94 7.22
N TYR A 79 -0.60 -0.88 6.09
CA TYR A 79 -1.24 0.35 5.63
C TYR A 79 -2.31 0.85 6.60
N ARG A 80 -3.14 -0.06 7.12
CA ARG A 80 -4.16 0.25 8.13
C ARG A 80 -3.53 0.73 9.44
N ALA A 81 -2.46 0.09 9.91
CA ALA A 81 -1.75 0.49 11.11
C ALA A 81 -1.14 1.90 10.96
N ARG A 82 -0.59 2.21 9.78
CA ARG A 82 0.00 3.52 9.48
C ARG A 82 -1.02 4.65 9.32
N SER A 83 -2.15 4.37 8.67
CA SER A 83 -3.11 5.40 8.25
C SER A 83 -4.38 5.49 9.11
N GLY A 84 -4.67 4.44 9.89
CA GLY A 84 -5.96 4.26 10.55
C GLY A 84 -7.13 4.00 9.58
N CYS A 85 -6.90 3.88 8.27
CA CYS A 85 -7.99 3.84 7.31
C CYS A 85 -8.81 2.55 7.41
N ALA A 86 -10.11 2.64 7.11
CA ALA A 86 -10.97 1.47 7.00
C ALA A 86 -10.59 0.60 5.79
N ASP A 87 -11.00 -0.68 5.81
CA ASP A 87 -10.69 -1.63 4.73
C ASP A 87 -11.31 -1.22 3.38
N SER A 88 -12.43 -0.47 3.41
CA SER A 88 -13.12 0.06 2.24
C SER A 88 -12.31 1.11 1.46
N VAL A 89 -11.22 1.60 2.04
CA VAL A 89 -10.35 2.63 1.45
C VAL A 89 -8.88 2.21 1.48
N ASN A 90 -8.63 0.93 1.73
CA ASN A 90 -7.30 0.36 1.74
C ASN A 90 -6.92 -0.14 0.33
N PRO A 91 -5.85 0.39 -0.29
CA PRO A 91 -5.47 0.05 -1.66
C PRO A 91 -5.06 -1.43 -1.82
N PHE A 92 -4.73 -2.12 -0.74
CA PHE A 92 -4.42 -3.56 -0.74
C PHE A 92 -5.65 -4.46 -0.62
N ILE A 93 -6.84 -3.89 -0.39
CA ILE A 93 -8.09 -4.64 -0.25
C ILE A 93 -9.03 -4.35 -1.42
N VAL A 94 -9.18 -3.07 -1.81
CA VAL A 94 -10.19 -2.71 -2.80
C VAL A 94 -9.76 -3.05 -4.24
N PRO A 95 -10.68 -3.50 -5.11
CA PRO A 95 -10.37 -3.79 -6.50
C PRO A 95 -9.96 -2.56 -7.33
N ARG A 96 -10.63 -1.41 -7.16
CA ARG A 96 -10.37 -0.16 -7.91
C ARG A 96 -9.41 0.77 -7.16
N TRP A 97 -8.32 0.20 -6.69
CA TRP A 97 -7.33 0.87 -5.83
C TRP A 97 -6.70 2.09 -6.51
N GLU A 98 -6.59 2.13 -7.84
CA GLU A 98 -5.97 3.25 -8.57
C GLU A 98 -6.76 4.56 -8.41
N THR A 99 -8.05 4.46 -8.03
CA THR A 99 -8.95 5.60 -7.87
C THR A 99 -8.94 6.19 -6.45
N LEU A 100 -8.28 5.52 -5.51
CA LEU A 100 -8.18 5.99 -4.14
C LEU A 100 -7.24 7.19 -4.05
N ASP A 101 -7.58 8.12 -3.17
CA ASP A 101 -6.68 9.21 -2.80
C ASP A 101 -5.83 8.76 -1.61
N CYS A 102 -4.63 8.23 -1.89
CA CYS A 102 -3.73 7.81 -0.83
C CYS A 102 -3.16 8.99 -0.02
N THR A 103 -3.33 10.26 -0.43
CA THR A 103 -2.84 11.41 0.36
C THR A 103 -3.63 11.61 1.65
N LEU A 104 -4.79 10.96 1.78
CA LEU A 104 -5.62 11.02 2.98
C LEU A 104 -4.90 10.48 4.22
N VAL A 105 -3.91 9.60 4.06
CA VAL A 105 -3.09 9.07 5.17
C VAL A 105 -2.16 10.11 5.78
N LEU A 106 -1.93 11.24 5.10
CA LEU A 106 -1.15 12.36 5.62
C LEU A 106 -2.00 13.31 6.49
N ARG A 107 -3.32 13.11 6.54
CA ARG A 107 -4.21 13.95 7.36
C ARG A 107 -4.07 13.54 8.82
N LYS A 108 -4.06 14.54 9.71
CA LYS A 108 -3.61 14.40 11.10
C LYS A 108 -4.47 13.45 11.94
N THR A 109 -5.68 13.12 11.51
CA THR A 109 -6.58 12.23 12.26
C THR A 109 -7.34 11.25 11.37
N GLN A 110 -7.62 10.06 11.92
CA GLN A 110 -8.40 9.01 11.26
C GLN A 110 -9.80 9.50 10.82
N ALA A 111 -10.46 10.34 11.64
CA ALA A 111 -11.74 10.94 11.32
C ALA A 111 -11.66 11.87 10.09
N GLU A 112 -10.57 12.63 9.94
CA GLU A 112 -10.35 13.49 8.76
C GLU A 112 -10.07 12.68 7.49
N ALA A 113 -9.40 11.53 7.61
CA ALA A 113 -9.17 10.63 6.48
C ALA A 113 -10.48 9.95 6.03
N GLU A 114 -11.29 9.44 6.97
CA GLU A 114 -12.58 8.79 6.70
C GLU A 114 -13.60 9.77 6.08
N ALA A 115 -13.75 10.96 6.66
CA ALA A 115 -14.65 11.99 6.13
C ALA A 115 -14.24 12.45 4.72
N ALA A 116 -12.94 12.55 4.46
CA ALA A 116 -12.43 12.94 3.16
C ALA A 116 -12.62 11.85 2.10
N SER A 117 -12.44 10.58 2.46
CA SER A 117 -12.70 9.50 1.52
C SER A 117 -14.19 9.41 1.17
N HIS A 118 -15.07 9.55 2.16
CA HIS A 118 -16.51 9.57 1.93
C HIS A 118 -16.93 10.76 1.04
N ALA A 119 -16.27 11.91 1.18
CA ALA A 119 -16.47 13.06 0.30
C ALA A 119 -15.99 12.81 -1.14
N VAL A 120 -14.89 12.07 -1.34
CA VAL A 120 -14.41 11.65 -2.66
C VAL A 120 -15.39 10.68 -3.32
N ASP A 121 -15.91 9.71 -2.56
CA ASP A 121 -16.91 8.75 -3.05
C ASP A 121 -18.18 9.45 -3.55
N LEU A 122 -18.70 10.41 -2.78
CA LEU A 122 -19.85 11.23 -3.17
C LEU A 122 -19.58 12.08 -4.41
N ARG A 123 -18.36 12.60 -4.55
CA ARG A 123 -17.94 13.40 -5.72
C ARG A 123 -17.82 12.54 -6.97
N ASN A 124 -17.32 11.32 -6.84
CA ASN A 124 -17.19 10.37 -7.94
C ASN A 124 -18.56 9.85 -8.39
N ALA A 125 -19.47 9.57 -7.45
CA ALA A 125 -20.85 9.17 -7.74
C ALA A 125 -21.65 10.27 -8.48
N ARG A 126 -21.35 11.55 -8.23
CA ARG A 126 -21.97 12.68 -8.93
C ARG A 126 -21.43 12.94 -10.34
N LYS A 127 -20.19 12.51 -10.64
CA LYS A 127 -19.59 12.66 -11.99
C LYS A 127 -20.00 11.57 -12.98
N LEU A 128 -20.66 10.50 -12.52
CA LEU A 128 -21.15 9.40 -13.35
C LEU A 128 -22.61 9.58 -13.83
N ARG A 129 -23.22 10.75 -13.62
CA ARG A 129 -24.57 11.11 -14.07
C ARG A 129 -24.53 12.21 -15.12
#